data_AF-A0A255Y7F0-F1
#
_entry.id   AF-A0A255Y7F0-F1
#
_cell.length_a   1.000
_cell.length_b   1.000
_cell.length_c   1.000
_cell.angle_alpha   90.00
_cell.angle_beta   90.00
_cell.angle_gamma   90.00
#
_symmetry.space_group_name_H-M   'P 1'
#
loop_
_entity.id
_entity.type
_entity.pdbx_description
1 polymer ?
#
loop_
_entity_poly.entity_id
_entity_poly.type
_entity_poly.pdbx_seq_one_letter_code
_entity_poly.pdbx_strand_id
1 'polypeptide(L)'
;MSADQLAQAVVDAITAELAALAAEDADAITRATAEKTAALAALQAEVASGARPPRALLEQARDLNAEAMLRSRAKLLSVEKRLAALRPPPVPPREALVYGRDGRWA
;
A
#
# COMPACT_ATOMS: atom_id res chain seq x y z
N MET A 1 25.75 11.63 8.74
CA MET A 1 25.72 11.21 7.31
C MET A 1 25.58 12.47 6.48
N SER A 2 26.16 12.54 5.28
CA SER A 2 25.96 13.70 4.40
C SER A 2 24.55 13.71 3.80
N ALA A 3 24.10 14.86 3.30
CA ALA A 3 22.82 14.97 2.57
C ALA A 3 22.77 14.06 1.34
N ASP A 4 23.90 13.85 0.66
CA ASP A 4 24.03 12.91 -0.45
C ASP A 4 23.78 11.47 0.00
N GLN A 5 24.39 11.05 1.11
CA GLN A 5 24.20 9.71 1.68
C GLN A 5 22.75 9.47 2.11
N LEU A 6 22.11 10.48 2.70
CA LEU A 6 20.72 10.39 3.11
C LEU A 6 19.76 10.40 1.91
N ALA A 7 20.04 11.19 0.87
CA ALA A 7 19.27 11.16 -0.37
C ALA A 7 19.39 9.79 -1.06
N GLN A 8 20.58 9.19 -1.06
CA GLN A 8 20.78 7.82 -1.55
C GLN A 8 20.02 6.81 -0.69
N ALA A 9 20.05 6.93 0.64
CA ALA A 9 19.31 6.04 1.53
C ALA A 9 17.79 6.07 1.29
N VAL A 10 17.23 7.24 0.92
CA VAL A 10 15.83 7.35 0.50
C VAL A 10 15.57 6.56 -0.79
N VAL A 11 16.44 6.70 -1.79
CA VAL A 11 16.33 5.94 -3.06
C VAL A 11 16.41 4.43 -2.81
N ASP A 12 17.34 3.99 -1.97
CA ASP A 12 17.53 2.58 -1.64
C ASP A 12 16.31 2.02 -0.92
N ALA A 13 15.74 2.75 0.05
CA ALA A 13 14.54 2.33 0.77
C ALA A 13 13.30 2.24 -0.14
N ILE A 14 13.12 3.18 -1.07
CA ILE A 14 12.01 3.10 -2.05
C ILE A 14 12.20 1.91 -3.00
N THR A 15 13.44 1.63 -3.39
CA THR A 15 13.77 0.48 -4.25
C THR A 15 13.49 -0.84 -3.53
N ALA A 16 13.84 -0.94 -2.24
CA ALA A 16 13.50 -2.10 -1.41
C ALA A 16 11.98 -2.29 -1.28
N GLU A 17 11.22 -1.20 -1.12
CA GLU A 17 9.76 -1.25 -1.08
C GLU A 17 9.17 -1.72 -2.41
N LEU A 18 9.70 -1.26 -3.56
CA LEU A 18 9.30 -1.74 -4.88
C LEU A 18 9.56 -3.24 -5.06
N ALA A 19 10.70 -3.73 -4.57
CA ALA A 19 11.03 -5.15 -4.59
C ALA A 19 10.07 -5.97 -3.71
N ALA A 20 9.76 -5.47 -2.51
CA ALA A 20 8.80 -6.10 -1.61
C ALA A 20 7.37 -6.13 -2.20
N LEU A 21 6.94 -5.04 -2.83
CA LEU A 21 5.67 -4.97 -3.55
C LEU A 21 5.62 -5.95 -4.72
N ALA A 22 6.74 -6.16 -5.43
CA ALA A 22 6.83 -7.16 -6.50
C ALA A 22 6.77 -8.60 -5.97
N ALA A 23 7.36 -8.86 -4.80
CA ALA A 23 7.33 -10.14 -4.12
C ALA A 23 6.00 -10.42 -3.40
N GLU A 24 5.13 -9.42 -3.28
CA GLU A 24 3.89 -9.46 -2.49
C GLU A 24 4.10 -9.83 -1.01
N ASP A 25 5.28 -9.53 -0.47
CA ASP A 25 5.66 -9.83 0.90
C ASP A 25 5.22 -8.69 1.83
N ALA A 26 4.17 -8.91 2.62
CA ALA A 26 3.58 -7.89 3.50
C ALA A 26 4.54 -7.43 4.61
N ASP A 27 5.35 -8.34 5.15
CA ASP A 27 6.31 -8.02 6.21
C ASP A 27 7.47 -7.21 5.64
N ALA A 28 7.96 -7.60 4.45
CA ALA A 28 8.98 -6.84 3.75
C ALA A 28 8.48 -5.45 3.32
N ILE A 29 7.22 -5.32 2.89
CA ILE A 29 6.60 -4.02 2.58
C ILE A 29 6.60 -3.14 3.84
N THR A 30 6.13 -3.67 4.97
CA THR A 30 6.03 -2.92 6.23
C THR A 30 7.40 -2.42 6.70
N ARG A 31 8.41 -3.29 6.65
CA ARG A 31 9.79 -2.95 6.98
C ARG A 31 10.35 -1.88 6.04
N ALA A 32 10.22 -2.06 4.72
CA ALA A 32 10.73 -1.11 3.74
C ALA A 32 10.03 0.25 3.84
N THR A 33 8.73 0.30 4.14
CA THR A 33 8.02 1.54 4.41
C THR A 33 8.56 2.24 5.66
N ALA A 34 8.86 1.51 6.74
CA ALA A 34 9.44 2.08 7.95
C ALA A 34 10.86 2.64 7.72
N GLU A 35 11.68 1.92 6.94
CA GLU A 35 13.02 2.38 6.54
C GLU A 35 12.94 3.65 5.67
N LYS A 36 12.00 3.68 4.72
CA LYS A 36 11.74 4.86 3.87
C LYS A 36 11.34 6.09 4.68
N THR A 37 10.43 5.94 5.64
CA THR A 37 9.99 7.07 6.48
C THR A 37 11.10 7.57 7.40
N ALA A 38 11.91 6.66 7.96
CA ALA A 38 13.08 7.03 8.75
C ALA A 38 14.13 7.79 7.92
N ALA A 39 14.44 7.31 6.70
CA ALA A 39 15.39 7.96 5.80
C ALA A 39 14.90 9.36 5.37
N LEU A 40 13.60 9.52 5.08
CA LEU A 40 13.00 10.81 4.77
C LEU A 40 13.09 11.79 5.94
N ALA A 41 12.79 11.34 7.16
CA ALA A 41 12.88 12.17 8.36
C ALA A 41 14.32 12.65 8.61
N ALA A 42 15.30 11.77 8.45
CA ALA A 42 16.72 12.12 8.57
C ALA A 42 17.15 13.14 7.50
N LEU A 43 16.75 12.94 6.24
CA LEU A 43 17.04 13.87 5.16
C LEU A 43 16.39 15.25 5.39
N GLN A 44 15.14 15.28 5.88
CA GLN A 44 14.45 16.52 6.23
C GLN A 44 15.16 17.29 7.35
N ALA A 45 15.68 16.59 8.36
CA ALA A 45 16.45 17.22 9.44
C ALA A 45 17.74 17.87 8.94
N GLU A 46 18.46 17.22 8.02
CA GLU A 46 19.65 17.81 7.38
C GLU A 46 19.30 19.02 6.51
N VAL A 47 18.21 18.96 5.73
CA VAL A 47 17.72 20.10 4.95
C VAL A 47 17.37 21.28 5.86
N ALA A 48 16.69 21.03 6.98
CA ALA A 48 16.36 22.05 7.96
C ALA A 48 17.61 22.69 8.59
N SER A 49 18.69 21.92 8.68
CA SER A 49 20.01 22.39 9.15
C SER A 49 20.81 23.13 8.06
N GLY A 50 20.25 23.32 6.87
CA GLY A 50 20.85 24.09 5.77
C GLY A 50 21.55 23.26 4.70
N ALA A 51 21.49 21.93 4.79
CA ALA A 51 22.05 21.07 3.77
C ALA A 51 21.28 21.18 2.45
N ARG A 52 21.98 20.98 1.33
CA ARG A 52 21.40 20.97 -0.02
C ARG A 52 21.54 19.58 -0.63
N PRO A 53 20.50 18.73 -0.55
CA PRO A 53 20.55 17.41 -1.13
C PRO A 53 20.68 17.47 -2.66
N PRO A 54 21.27 16.45 -3.27
CA PRO A 54 21.48 16.41 -4.71
C PRO A 54 20.13 16.24 -5.43
N ARG A 55 19.80 17.22 -6.28
CA ARG A 55 18.53 17.30 -6.99
C ARG A 55 18.22 16.04 -7.80
N ALA A 56 19.22 15.46 -8.46
CA ALA A 56 19.04 14.25 -9.26
C ALA A 56 18.52 13.05 -8.43
N LEU A 57 19.02 12.88 -7.19
CA LEU A 57 18.54 11.80 -6.31
C LEU A 57 17.11 12.08 -5.81
N LEU A 58 16.75 13.34 -5.57
CA LEU A 58 15.37 13.70 -5.19
C LEU A 58 14.38 13.45 -6.33
N GLU A 59 14.77 13.76 -7.57
CA GLU A 59 13.96 13.48 -8.77
C GLU A 59 13.80 11.97 -8.97
N GLN A 60 14.90 11.20 -8.86
CA GLN A 60 14.85 9.74 -8.90
C GLN A 60 13.95 9.14 -7.81
N ALA A 61 14.10 9.59 -6.56
CA ALA A 61 13.25 9.14 -5.44
C ALA A 61 11.77 9.44 -5.71
N ARG A 62 11.45 10.61 -6.29
CA ARG A 62 10.09 10.98 -6.65
C ARG A 62 9.51 10.03 -7.70
N ASP A 63 10.27 9.72 -8.75
CA ASP A 63 9.83 8.85 -9.84
C ASP A 63 9.59 7.41 -9.35
N LEU A 64 10.54 6.88 -8.56
CA LEU A 64 10.40 5.55 -7.96
C LEU A 64 9.22 5.47 -6.99
N ASN A 65 8.97 6.52 -6.19
CA ASN A 65 7.83 6.55 -5.28
C ASN A 65 6.49 6.67 -6.04
N ALA A 66 6.47 7.36 -7.19
CA ALA A 66 5.30 7.37 -8.06
C ALA A 66 5.00 5.96 -8.61
N GLU A 67 6.03 5.21 -8.99
CA GLU A 67 5.87 3.80 -9.38
C GLU A 67 5.33 2.94 -8.21
N ALA A 68 5.91 3.08 -7.01
CA ALA A 68 5.48 2.32 -5.83
C ALA A 68 4.01 2.59 -5.47
N MET A 69 3.56 3.84 -5.60
CA MET A 69 2.17 4.24 -5.44
C MET A 69 1.27 3.55 -6.47
N LEU A 70 1.66 3.54 -7.75
CA LEU A 70 0.88 2.89 -8.81
C LEU A 70 0.74 1.39 -8.59
N ARG A 71 1.84 0.71 -8.20
CA ARG A 71 1.83 -0.73 -7.87
C ARG A 71 0.92 -1.03 -6.68
N SER A 72 1.03 -0.25 -5.61
CA SER A 72 0.17 -0.37 -4.43
C SER A 72 -1.31 -0.21 -4.76
N ARG A 73 -1.66 0.78 -5.60
CA ARG A 73 -3.04 0.98 -6.07
C ARG A 73 -3.55 -0.19 -6.92
N ALA A 74 -2.72 -0.69 -7.84
CA ALA A 74 -3.08 -1.85 -8.65
C ALA A 74 -3.35 -3.09 -7.76
N LYS A 75 -2.54 -3.28 -6.71
CA LYS A 75 -2.73 -4.36 -5.74
C LYS A 75 -4.03 -4.21 -4.96
N LEU A 76 -4.32 -3.02 -4.44
CA LEU A 76 -5.58 -2.72 -3.75
C LEU A 76 -6.79 -3.09 -4.62
N LEU A 77 -6.83 -2.58 -5.86
CA LEU A 77 -7.92 -2.87 -6.80
C LEU A 77 -8.06 -4.36 -7.12
N SER A 78 -6.95 -5.09 -7.22
CA SER A 78 -6.94 -6.54 -7.43
C SER A 78 -7.53 -7.28 -6.23
N VAL A 79 -7.16 -6.89 -5.00
CA VAL A 79 -7.70 -7.47 -3.77
C VAL A 79 -9.19 -7.17 -3.64
N GLU A 80 -9.62 -5.94 -3.87
CA GLU A 80 -11.04 -5.54 -3.83
C GLU A 80 -11.89 -6.37 -4.80
N LYS A 81 -11.42 -6.57 -6.04
CA LYS A 81 -12.10 -7.43 -7.02
C LYS A 81 -12.27 -8.86 -6.53
N ARG A 82 -11.22 -9.43 -5.93
CA ARG A 82 -11.26 -10.80 -5.37
C ARG A 82 -12.21 -10.88 -4.18
N LEU A 83 -12.19 -9.91 -3.28
CA LEU A 83 -13.11 -9.83 -2.14
C LEU A 83 -14.57 -9.67 -2.60
N ALA A 84 -14.81 -8.87 -3.64
CA ALA A 84 -16.15 -8.71 -4.22
C ALA A 84 -16.68 -10.03 -4.81
N ALA A 85 -15.82 -10.82 -5.45
CA ALA A 85 -16.19 -12.15 -5.97
C ALA A 85 -16.52 -13.17 -4.88
N LEU A 86 -15.97 -12.99 -3.67
CA LEU A 86 -16.26 -13.83 -2.51
C LEU A 86 -17.52 -13.40 -1.74
N ARG A 87 -18.16 -12.29 -2.12
CA ARG A 87 -19.41 -11.87 -1.46
C ARG A 87 -20.49 -12.92 -1.71
N PRO A 88 -21.15 -13.43 -0.65
CA PRO A 88 -22.25 -14.36 -0.83
C PRO A 88 -23.34 -13.69 -1.66
N PRO A 89 -24.01 -14.45 -2.56
CA PRO A 89 -25.15 -13.90 -3.30
C PRO A 89 -26.19 -13.39 -2.30
N PRO A 90 -26.93 -12.31 -2.65
CA PRO A 90 -28.01 -11.85 -1.80
C PRO A 90 -28.95 -13.03 -1.56
N VAL A 91 -29.15 -13.37 -0.29
CA VAL A 91 -30.10 -14.41 0.10
C VAL A 91 -31.47 -13.89 -0.36
N PRO A 92 -32.16 -14.55 -1.30
CA PRO A 92 -33.51 -14.13 -1.65
C PRO A 92 -34.35 -14.14 -0.37
N PRO A 93 -35.27 -13.18 -0.18
CA PRO A 93 -36.17 -13.22 0.96
C PRO A 93 -36.84 -14.59 0.97
N ARG A 94 -36.63 -15.39 2.02
CA ARG A 94 -37.43 -16.60 2.23
C ARG A 94 -38.87 -16.12 2.31
N GLU A 95 -39.72 -16.58 1.40
CA GLU A 95 -41.16 -16.38 1.52
C GLU A 95 -41.54 -16.76 2.96
N ALA A 96 -42.21 -15.84 3.65
CA ALA A 96 -42.66 -16.10 5.00
C ALA A 96 -43.65 -17.26 4.91
N LEU A 97 -43.26 -18.43 5.40
CA LEU A 97 -44.14 -19.57 5.52
C LEU A 97 -45.33 -19.13 6.38
N VAL A 98 -46.47 -18.89 5.75
CA VAL A 98 -47.69 -18.53 6.46
C VAL A 98 -48.26 -19.83 6.99
N TYR A 99 -48.37 -19.97 8.32
CA TYR A 99 -49.06 -21.10 8.91
C TYR A 99 -50.54 -21.02 8.52
N GLY A 100 -50.97 -21.90 7.61
CA GLY A 100 -52.34 -21.99 7.14
C GLY A 100 -53.28 -22.34 8.29
N ARG A 101 -54.50 -21.81 8.25
CA ARG A 101 -55.53 -22.03 9.28
C ARG A 101 -55.98 -23.51 9.38
N ASP A 102 -55.58 -24.31 8.39
CA ASP A 102 -55.76 -25.77 8.25
C ASP A 102 -54.59 -26.59 8.84
N GLY A 103 -53.62 -25.94 9.49
CA GLY A 103 -52.54 -26.61 10.21
C GLY A 103 -51.41 -27.14 9.32
N ARG A 104 -51.28 -26.61 8.10
CA ARG A 104 -50.22 -26.98 7.15
C ARG A 104 -49.41 -25.74 6.76
N TRP A 105 -48.12 -25.95 6.52
CA TRP A 105 -47.24 -24.94 5.93
C TRP A 105 -47.50 -24.89 4.42
N ALA A 106 -47.81 -23.71 3.89
CA ALA A 106 -47.89 -23.44 2.45
C ALA A 106 -46.65 -22.65 2.01
#